data_AF-A0A5C9CL89-F1
#
_entry.id   AF-A0A5C9CL89-F1
#
_cell.length_a   1.000
_cell.length_b   1.000
_cell.length_c   1.000
_cell.angle_alpha   90.00
_cell.angle_beta   90.00
_cell.angle_gamma   90.00
#
_symmetry.space_group_name_H-M   'P 1'
#
loop_
_entity.id
_entity.type
_entity.pdbx_description
1 polymer ?
#
loop_
_entity_poly.entity_id
_entity_poly.type
_entity_poly.pdbx_seq_one_letter_code
_entity_poly.pdbx_strand_id
1 'polypeptide(L)'
;MENGFYYHVHGFTLYSEIECPELLLVTESIPDVRVQVGLLADFPLHQKHPHQGYCIEGMHMLLNIKDVGRFSVKDGREIIVDPAPDAEPKMIRLFLL
;
A
#
# COMPACT_ATOMS: atom_id res chain seq x y z
N MET A 1 -19.12 -8.34 -1.13
CA MET A 1 -18.38 -8.21 -2.40
C MET A 1 -17.20 -7.31 -2.09
N GLU A 2 -15.98 -7.82 -2.19
CA GLU A 2 -14.79 -6.98 -2.06
C GLU A 2 -14.78 -6.04 -3.29
N ASN A 3 -15.07 -4.75 -3.08
CA ASN A 3 -15.04 -3.76 -4.15
C ASN A 3 -13.57 -3.38 -4.39
N GLY A 4 -12.99 -3.80 -5.51
CA GLY A 4 -11.64 -3.43 -5.88
C GLY A 4 -11.35 -3.68 -7.36
N PHE A 5 -10.14 -3.32 -7.77
CA PHE A 5 -9.69 -3.36 -9.16
C PHE A 5 -8.55 -4.36 -9.30
N TYR A 6 -8.48 -5.01 -10.45
CA TYR A 6 -7.40 -5.94 -10.79
C TYR A 6 -6.53 -5.34 -11.89
N TYR A 7 -5.22 -5.40 -11.69
CA TYR A 7 -4.22 -4.88 -12.60
C TYR A 7 -3.13 -5.92 -12.89
N HIS A 8 -2.49 -5.81 -14.04
CA HIS A 8 -1.25 -6.54 -14.32
C HIS A 8 -0.04 -5.61 -14.25
N VAL A 9 0.90 -5.91 -13.35
CA VAL A 9 2.07 -5.07 -13.06
C VAL A 9 3.31 -5.94 -12.97
N HIS A 10 4.32 -5.70 -13.81
CA HIS A 10 5.61 -6.40 -13.78
C HIS A 10 5.54 -7.95 -13.76
N GLY A 11 4.51 -8.55 -14.34
CA GLY A 11 4.31 -10.00 -14.35
C GLY A 11 3.50 -10.54 -13.16
N PHE A 12 2.99 -9.66 -12.30
CA PHE A 12 2.14 -9.97 -11.16
C PHE A 12 0.70 -9.50 -11.41
N THR A 13 -0.24 -10.21 -10.80
CA THR A 13 -1.62 -9.77 -10.65
C THR A 13 -1.76 -8.98 -9.35
N LEU A 14 -2.15 -7.72 -9.45
CA LEU A 14 -2.40 -6.84 -8.32
C LEU A 14 -3.91 -6.68 -8.12
N TYR A 15 -4.40 -6.96 -6.92
CA TYR A 15 -5.70 -6.49 -6.46
C TYR A 15 -5.52 -5.19 -5.66
N SER A 16 -6.37 -4.20 -5.86
CA SER A 16 -6.34 -2.95 -5.10
C SER A 16 -7.73 -2.39 -4.81
N GLU A 17 -7.97 -2.05 -3.55
CA GLU A 17 -9.13 -1.22 -3.14
C GLU A 17 -8.99 0.25 -3.60
N ILE A 18 -7.77 0.69 -3.89
CA ILE A 18 -7.46 2.02 -4.42
C ILE A 18 -7.38 1.90 -5.95
N GLU A 19 -8.24 2.64 -6.66
CA GLU A 19 -8.18 2.74 -8.12
C GLU A 19 -6.82 3.30 -8.55
N CYS A 20 -6.14 2.62 -9.45
CA CYS A 20 -4.86 3.02 -10.06
C CYS A 20 -5.02 3.20 -11.58
N PRO A 21 -5.48 4.37 -12.06
CA PRO A 21 -5.71 4.63 -13.48
C PRO A 21 -4.45 4.52 -14.35
N GLU A 22 -3.28 4.62 -13.73
CA GLU A 22 -1.97 4.52 -14.38
C GLU A 22 -1.62 3.06 -14.76
N LEU A 23 -2.35 2.07 -14.24
CA LEU A 23 -2.12 0.65 -14.47
C LEU A 23 -3.13 0.03 -15.45
N LEU A 24 -2.71 -1.05 -16.12
CA LEU A 24 -3.56 -1.79 -17.05
C LEU A 24 -4.56 -2.66 -16.29
N LEU A 25 -5.84 -2.33 -16.40
CA LEU A 25 -6.93 -3.14 -15.88
C LEU A 25 -6.94 -4.53 -16.53
N VAL A 26 -7.23 -5.54 -15.72
CA VAL A 26 -7.44 -6.91 -16.17
C VAL A 26 -8.72 -7.48 -15.58
N THR A 27 -9.15 -8.61 -16.11
CA THR A 27 -10.25 -9.38 -15.55
C THR A 27 -9.87 -9.88 -14.15
N GLU A 28 -10.86 -9.96 -13.27
CA GLU A 28 -10.71 -10.54 -11.94
C GLU A 28 -10.05 -11.92 -11.99
N SER A 29 -9.04 -12.11 -11.12
CA SER A 29 -8.23 -13.33 -11.03
C SER A 29 -7.60 -13.43 -9.64
N ILE A 30 -6.79 -14.46 -9.39
CA ILE A 30 -6.12 -14.64 -8.10
C ILE A 30 -4.97 -13.63 -8.00
N PRO A 31 -4.97 -12.71 -7.01
CA PRO A 31 -3.92 -11.72 -6.89
C PRO A 31 -2.65 -12.31 -6.28
N ASP A 32 -1.50 -11.96 -6.85
CA ASP A 32 -0.18 -12.18 -6.25
C ASP A 32 0.08 -11.17 -5.14
N VAL A 33 -0.43 -9.95 -5.30
CA VAL A 33 -0.33 -8.84 -4.33
C VAL A 33 -1.70 -8.22 -4.09
N ARG A 34 -2.03 -7.96 -2.83
CA ARG A 34 -3.28 -7.28 -2.41
C ARG A 34 -2.97 -5.95 -1.75
N VAL A 35 -3.63 -4.89 -2.22
CA VAL A 35 -3.62 -3.56 -1.64
C VAL A 35 -4.98 -3.28 -1.00
N GLN A 36 -4.98 -2.98 0.29
CA GLN A 36 -6.18 -2.69 1.06
C GLN A 36 -6.03 -1.39 1.83
N VAL A 37 -7.15 -0.69 2.02
CA VAL A 37 -7.21 0.47 2.90
C VAL A 37 -7.49 -0.01 4.32
N GLY A 38 -6.64 0.37 5.28
CA GLY A 38 -6.78 -0.07 6.66
C GLY A 38 -5.99 0.79 7.63
N LEU A 39 -6.37 0.74 8.91
CA LEU A 39 -5.70 1.49 9.97
C LEU A 39 -4.39 0.81 10.36
N LEU A 40 -3.32 1.59 10.43
CA LEU A 40 -2.01 1.16 10.92
C LEU A 40 -1.67 1.78 12.29
N ALA A 41 -2.68 2.28 13.02
CA ALA A 41 -2.52 2.97 14.30
C ALA A 41 -1.70 2.17 15.33
N ASP A 42 -1.83 0.84 15.31
CA ASP A 42 -1.15 -0.06 16.23
C ASP A 42 0.30 -0.39 15.83
N PHE A 43 0.76 0.06 14.65
CA PHE A 43 2.14 -0.10 14.24
C PHE A 43 2.96 1.10 14.72
N PRO A 44 3.77 0.95 15.79
CA PRO A 44 4.58 2.06 16.27
C PRO A 44 5.62 2.43 15.22
N LEU A 45 5.79 3.74 14.96
CA LEU A 45 6.98 4.24 14.29
C LEU A 45 8.20 3.67 15.02
N HIS A 46 8.99 2.84 14.35
CA HIS A 46 10.04 2.07 15.02
C HIS A 46 10.98 3.00 15.79
N GLN A 47 11.07 2.76 17.10
CA GLN A 47 11.80 3.60 18.04
C GLN A 47 13.31 3.70 17.74
N LYS A 48 13.87 2.77 16.96
CA LYS A 48 15.30 2.76 16.60
C LYS A 48 15.67 3.88 15.64
N HIS A 49 14.74 4.31 14.78
CA HIS A 49 15.00 5.34 13.76
C HIS A 49 13.80 6.30 13.61
N PRO A 50 13.47 7.10 14.64
CA PRO A 50 12.31 7.99 14.62
C PRO A 50 12.36 9.09 13.55
N HIS A 51 13.53 9.31 12.94
CA HIS A 51 13.74 10.25 11.83
C HIS A 51 13.66 9.60 10.45
N GLN A 52 13.68 8.26 10.38
CA GLN A 52 13.53 7.57 9.10
C GLN A 52 12.03 7.43 8.85
N GLY A 53 11.56 8.02 7.75
CA GLY A 53 10.19 7.85 7.28
C GLY A 53 9.87 6.42 6.85
N TYR A 54 10.70 5.43 7.19
CA TYR A 54 10.45 4.02 6.91
C TYR A 54 11.16 3.12 7.94
N CYS A 55 10.71 1.88 8.05
CA CYS A 55 11.35 0.81 8.79
C CYS A 55 11.26 -0.50 8.01
N ILE A 56 12.29 -1.33 8.10
CA ILE A 56 12.33 -2.67 7.51
C ILE A 56 12.75 -3.67 8.60
N GLU A 57 11.95 -4.70 8.81
CA GLU A 57 12.25 -5.82 9.70
C GLU A 57 11.87 -7.14 9.02
N GLY A 58 12.87 -7.95 8.66
CA GLY A 58 12.64 -9.18 7.89
C GLY A 58 11.98 -8.88 6.54
N MET A 59 10.83 -9.50 6.28
CA MET A 59 10.02 -9.28 5.07
C MET A 59 8.89 -8.26 5.27
N HIS A 60 8.97 -7.47 6.34
CA HIS A 60 8.02 -6.41 6.62
C HIS A 60 8.68 -5.05 6.41
N MET A 61 7.97 -4.16 5.74
CA MET A 61 8.33 -2.75 5.60
C MET A 61 7.17 -1.88 6.06
N LEU A 62 7.45 -0.85 6.84
CA LEU A 62 6.52 0.23 7.12
C LEU A 62 7.11 1.52 6.55
N LEU A 63 6.39 2.19 5.66
CA LEU A 63 6.72 3.51 5.12
C LEU A 63 5.72 4.52 5.68
N ASN A 64 6.21 5.65 6.18
CA ASN A 64 5.44 6.74 6.70
C ASN A 64 5.80 8.03 5.97
N ILE A 65 4.87 8.51 5.16
CA ILE A 65 5.01 9.75 4.42
C ILE A 65 4.15 10.81 5.09
N LYS A 66 4.81 11.88 5.57
CA LYS A 66 4.13 13.00 6.22
C LYS A 66 3.05 13.58 5.29
N ASP A 67 1.87 13.85 5.85
CA ASP A 67 0.70 14.43 5.19
C ASP A 67 0.10 13.57 4.04
N VAL A 68 0.62 12.35 3.84
CA VAL A 68 0.14 11.41 2.81
C VAL A 68 -0.43 10.15 3.45
N GLY A 69 0.33 9.47 4.31
CA GLY A 69 -0.15 8.25 4.95
C GLY A 69 0.95 7.25 5.27
N ARG A 70 0.52 6.07 5.73
CA ARG A 70 1.38 4.93 6.04
C ARG A 70 1.11 3.77 5.10
N PHE A 71 2.17 3.05 4.76
CA PHE A 71 2.15 1.91 3.87
C PHE A 71 2.87 0.77 4.56
N SER A 72 2.17 -0.32 4.84
CA SER A 72 2.76 -1.54 5.39
C SER A 72 2.82 -2.58 4.31
N VAL A 73 4.01 -3.06 3.98
CA VAL A 73 4.23 -4.16 3.03
C VAL A 73 4.68 -5.38 3.80
N LYS A 74 4.01 -6.51 3.59
CA LYS A 74 4.31 -7.78 4.25
C LYS A 74 4.49 -8.90 3.23
N ASP A 75 5.58 -9.64 3.37
CA ASP A 75 5.92 -10.83 2.58
C ASP A 75 5.90 -10.61 1.05
N GLY A 76 5.96 -9.35 0.61
CA GLY A 76 5.82 -8.95 -0.79
C GLY A 76 4.45 -9.23 -1.40
N ARG A 77 3.42 -9.53 -0.59
CA ARG A 77 2.08 -9.97 -1.05
C ARG A 77 0.94 -9.15 -0.49
N GLU A 78 1.15 -8.51 0.66
CA GLU A 78 0.12 -7.73 1.33
C GLU A 78 0.60 -6.29 1.49
N ILE A 79 -0.24 -5.35 1.10
CA ILE A 79 -0.03 -3.91 1.28
C ILE A 79 -1.25 -3.33 1.99
N ILE A 80 -1.04 -2.78 3.19
CA ILE A 80 -2.04 -1.98 3.88
C ILE A 80 -1.67 -0.52 3.73
N VAL A 81 -2.61 0.27 3.19
CA VAL A 81 -2.50 1.71 3.07
C VAL A 81 -3.39 2.35 4.12
N ASP A 82 -2.82 3.20 4.95
CA ASP A 82 -3.50 4.04 5.95
C ASP A 82 -3.35 5.50 5.52
N PRO A 83 -4.26 6.03 4.68
CA PRO A 83 -4.18 7.39 4.18
C PRO A 83 -4.29 8.41 5.30
N ALA A 84 -3.53 9.51 5.20
CA ALA A 84 -3.80 10.67 6.04
C ALA A 84 -5.20 11.25 5.70
N PRO A 85 -5.92 11.87 6.67
CA PRO A 85 -7.30 12.32 6.48
C PRO A 85 -7.53 13.21 5.25
N ASP A 86 -6.57 14.07 4.92
CA ASP A 86 -6.66 15.05 3.82
C ASP A 86 -5.73 14.71 2.65
N ALA A 87 -5.23 13.47 2.58
CA ALA A 87 -4.30 13.07 1.53
C ALA A 87 -4.97 13.09 0.15
N GLU A 88 -4.34 13.77 -0.81
CA GLU A 88 -4.81 13.72 -2.20
C GLU A 88 -4.65 12.29 -2.77
N PRO A 89 -5.66 11.71 -3.45
CA PRO A 89 -5.57 10.35 -3.99
C PRO A 89 -4.36 10.13 -4.91
N LYS A 90 -3.96 11.15 -5.67
CA LYS A 90 -2.77 11.10 -6.53
C LYS A 90 -1.47 10.89 -5.73
N MET A 91 -1.39 11.43 -4.52
CA MET A 91 -0.23 11.28 -3.65
C MET A 91 -0.18 9.88 -3.07
N ILE A 92 -1.32 9.32 -2.69
CA ILE A 92 -1.39 7.91 -2.25
C ILE A 92 -0.87 6.99 -3.35
N ARG A 93 -1.35 7.18 -4.60
CA ARG A 93 -0.88 6.36 -5.75
C ARG A 93 0.59 6.55 -6.05
N LEU A 94 1.12 7.78 -5.95
CA LEU A 94 2.53 8.06 -6.18
C LEU A 94 3.47 7.23 -5.28
N PHE A 95 3.07 6.96 -4.04
CA PHE A 95 3.88 6.16 -3.10
C PHE A 95 3.49 4.67 -3.09
N LEU A 96 2.38 4.30 -3.71
CA LEU A 96 1.94 2.92 -3.86
C LEU A 96 2.59 2.25 -5.08
N LEU A 97 2.77 2.99 -6.17
CA LEU A 97 3.21 2.49 -7.48
C LEU A 97 4.74 2.52 -7.67
#